data_AF-A0A6G9Y7L0-F1
#
_entry.id   AF-A0A6G9Y7L0-F1
#
_cell.length_a   1.000
_cell.length_b   1.000
_cell.length_c   1.000
_cell.angle_alpha   90.00
_cell.angle_beta   90.00
_cell.angle_gamma   90.00
#
_symmetry.space_group_name_H-M   'P 1'
#
loop_
_entity.id
_entity.type
_entity.pdbx_description
1 polymer ?
#
loop_
_entity_poly.entity_id
_entity_poly.type
_entity_poly.pdbx_seq_one_letter_code
_entity_poly.pdbx_strand_id
1 'polypeptide(L)'
;MIGAGAVAVVIAVAAGIGIWATSGSDKPAAAPTTTAVAATSIAQARKDNPAFVGKTITMVDVTCSSNSTNCDSSKFGIYLGGTPQTKFLSDLGFVYNFNYAKQGDEPSPRMVKTGNGALSLSPDSYILAVRSDEKAGGGGLLGLPYEISGSKATVIPLDDPSAVAALRTWSDTSEQTLLAKLVPVLKKAVK
;
A
#
# COMPACT_ATOMS: atom_id res chain seq x y z
N MET A 1 -44.56 26.71 4.00
CA MET A 1 -44.26 25.26 4.07
C MET A 1 -44.42 24.67 2.67
N ILE A 2 -43.36 24.75 1.87
CA ILE A 2 -43.11 24.12 0.55
C ILE A 2 -41.58 24.03 0.55
N GLY A 3 -40.86 22.94 0.32
CA GLY A 3 -41.10 21.64 -0.31
C GLY A 3 -39.74 21.27 -0.92
N ALA A 4 -39.30 20.01 -0.73
CA ALA A 4 -38.04 19.41 -1.17
C ALA A 4 -37.66 19.71 -2.65
N GLY A 5 -36.44 19.54 -3.15
CA GLY A 5 -35.25 18.82 -2.71
C GLY A 5 -34.33 18.55 -3.92
N ALA A 6 -33.23 17.84 -3.66
CA ALA A 6 -32.35 17.15 -4.60
C ALA A 6 -31.55 17.99 -5.62
N VAL A 7 -30.28 18.25 -5.29
CA VAL A 7 -29.24 18.58 -6.28
C VAL A 7 -28.73 17.26 -6.88
N ALA A 8 -29.06 17.02 -8.14
CA ALA A 8 -28.61 15.86 -8.91
C ALA A 8 -27.13 16.01 -9.29
N VAL A 9 -26.28 15.09 -8.84
CA VAL A 9 -24.89 14.97 -9.32
C VAL A 9 -24.91 14.07 -10.56
N VAL A 10 -24.69 14.66 -11.73
CA VAL A 10 -24.51 13.94 -13.00
C VAL A 10 -23.06 13.48 -13.09
N ILE A 11 -22.82 12.17 -13.00
CA ILE A 11 -21.53 11.57 -13.38
C ILE A 11 -21.68 11.08 -14.82
N ALA A 12 -21.09 11.82 -15.76
CA ALA A 12 -20.98 11.38 -17.15
C ALA A 12 -19.89 10.29 -17.24
N VAL A 13 -20.30 9.05 -17.54
CA VAL A 13 -19.38 7.97 -17.93
C VAL A 13 -19.27 7.98 -19.44
N ALA A 14 -18.10 8.36 -19.96
CA ALA A 14 -17.79 8.26 -21.38
C ALA A 14 -17.40 6.81 -21.72
N ALA A 15 -18.24 6.14 -22.51
CA ALA A 15 -17.90 4.89 -23.17
C ALA A 15 -17.10 5.19 -24.45
N GLY A 16 -15.82 4.82 -24.48
CA GLY A 16 -14.95 4.97 -25.64
C GLY A 16 -14.88 3.69 -26.46
N ILE A 17 -15.34 3.78 -27.71
CA ILE A 17 -15.41 2.73 -28.74
C ILE A 17 -14.01 2.51 -29.34
N GLY A 18 -13.67 1.25 -29.66
CA GLY A 18 -12.38 0.89 -30.24
C GLY A 18 -12.18 1.38 -31.67
N ILE A 19 -10.96 1.79 -31.99
CA ILE A 19 -10.46 1.95 -33.37
C ILE A 19 -9.14 1.17 -33.45
N TRP A 20 -9.08 0.19 -34.37
CA TRP A 20 -7.81 -0.38 -34.84
C TRP A 20 -7.49 0.27 -36.18
N ALA A 21 -6.31 0.88 -36.31
CA ALA A 21 -5.77 1.33 -37.58
C ALA A 21 -4.24 1.17 -37.58
N THR A 22 -3.75 0.51 -38.62
CA THR A 22 -2.35 0.16 -38.91
C THR A 22 -1.56 1.32 -39.52
N SER A 23 -0.24 1.29 -39.25
CA SER A 23 0.88 1.81 -40.05
C SER A 23 1.20 3.32 -39.99
N GLY A 24 2.43 3.63 -39.55
CA GLY A 24 3.08 4.94 -39.75
C GLY A 24 3.82 5.43 -38.50
N SER A 25 5.06 5.89 -38.69
CA SER A 25 6.06 6.27 -37.69
C SER A 25 5.62 7.28 -36.60
N ASP A 26 6.35 7.22 -35.46
CA ASP A 26 6.48 8.25 -34.40
C ASP A 26 5.32 8.48 -33.40
N LYS A 27 5.25 7.65 -32.35
CA LYS A 27 5.00 8.01 -30.93
C LYS A 27 4.91 6.75 -30.05
N PRO A 28 5.46 6.71 -28.83
CA PRO A 28 5.09 5.68 -27.86
C PRO A 28 3.60 5.82 -27.54
N ALA A 29 2.81 4.81 -27.89
CA ALA A 29 1.40 4.73 -27.55
C ALA A 29 1.25 4.69 -26.02
N ALA A 30 0.53 5.66 -25.46
CA ALA A 30 0.16 5.64 -24.05
C ALA A 30 -0.74 4.42 -23.81
N ALA A 31 -0.27 3.50 -22.95
CA ALA A 31 -1.06 2.36 -22.50
C ALA A 31 -2.39 2.85 -21.89
N PRO A 32 -3.51 2.13 -22.08
CA PRO A 32 -4.78 2.52 -21.50
C PRO A 32 -4.67 2.43 -19.98
N THR A 33 -4.66 3.60 -19.33
CA THR A 33 -4.83 3.72 -17.88
C THR A 33 -6.27 3.37 -17.58
N THR A 34 -6.54 2.13 -17.17
CA THR A 34 -7.78 1.82 -16.46
C THR A 34 -7.69 2.56 -15.13
N THR A 35 -8.25 3.75 -15.06
CA THR A 35 -8.40 4.49 -13.80
C THR A 35 -9.38 3.69 -12.95
N ALA A 36 -8.85 2.81 -12.09
CA ALA A 36 -9.64 2.21 -11.03
C ALA A 36 -10.32 3.36 -10.28
N VAL A 37 -11.65 3.34 -10.19
CA VAL A 37 -12.37 4.33 -9.40
C VAL A 37 -11.88 4.15 -7.96
N ALA A 38 -11.14 5.14 -7.47
CA ALA A 38 -10.66 5.13 -6.10
C ALA A 38 -11.87 5.09 -5.16
N ALA A 39 -11.81 4.28 -4.11
CA ALA A 39 -12.83 4.31 -3.08
C ALA A 39 -12.91 5.73 -2.48
N THR A 40 -14.13 6.20 -2.27
CA THR A 40 -14.39 7.55 -1.73
C THR A 40 -14.34 7.59 -0.20
N SER A 41 -14.27 6.45 0.47
CA SER A 41 -14.09 6.33 1.92
C SER A 41 -13.53 4.96 2.32
N ILE A 42 -12.95 4.86 3.52
CA ILE A 42 -12.49 3.57 4.09
C ILE A 42 -13.65 2.59 4.27
N ALA A 43 -14.82 3.06 4.71
CA ALA A 43 -15.98 2.18 4.94
C ALA A 43 -16.43 1.50 3.63
N GLN A 44 -16.45 2.27 2.53
CA GLN A 44 -16.75 1.72 1.21
C GLN A 44 -15.64 0.76 0.75
N ALA A 45 -14.37 1.13 0.91
CA ALA A 45 -13.24 0.26 0.57
C ALA A 45 -13.28 -1.09 1.33
N ARG A 46 -13.62 -1.08 2.62
CA ARG A 46 -13.81 -2.30 3.40
C ARG A 46 -14.94 -3.16 2.86
N LYS A 47 -16.09 -2.54 2.57
CA LYS A 47 -17.27 -3.23 2.03
C LYS A 47 -16.99 -3.87 0.66
N ASP A 48 -16.25 -3.18 -0.19
CA ASP A 48 -15.92 -3.63 -1.55
C ASP A 48 -14.79 -4.68 -1.56
N ASN A 49 -14.10 -4.90 -0.44
CA ASN A 49 -12.98 -5.83 -0.33
C ASN A 49 -13.13 -6.75 0.90
N PRO A 50 -14.16 -7.62 0.96
CA PRO A 50 -14.41 -8.50 2.11
C PRO A 50 -13.26 -9.50 2.36
N ALA A 51 -12.43 -9.81 1.36
CA ALA A 51 -11.27 -10.68 1.49
C ALA A 51 -10.20 -10.15 2.47
N PHE A 52 -10.21 -8.85 2.79
CA PHE A 52 -9.30 -8.26 3.77
C PHE A 52 -9.66 -8.64 5.21
N VAL A 53 -10.93 -8.95 5.47
CA VAL A 53 -11.46 -9.13 6.82
C VAL A 53 -10.77 -10.29 7.52
N GLY A 54 -10.19 -10.01 8.69
CA GLY A 54 -9.56 -11.02 9.54
C GLY A 54 -8.16 -11.45 9.10
N LYS A 55 -7.67 -11.02 7.93
CA LYS A 55 -6.32 -11.34 7.47
C LYS A 55 -5.29 -10.58 8.30
N THR A 56 -4.24 -11.27 8.73
CA THR A 56 -3.15 -10.64 9.48
C THR A 56 -2.21 -9.91 8.54
N ILE A 57 -1.88 -8.65 8.85
CA ILE A 57 -0.92 -7.86 8.08
C ILE A 57 0.12 -7.21 8.99
N THR A 58 1.37 -7.17 8.51
CA THR A 58 2.48 -6.42 9.11
C THR A 58 3.01 -5.44 8.07
N MET A 59 3.35 -4.22 8.48
CA MET A 59 3.88 -3.22 7.56
C MET A 59 5.33 -2.90 7.91
N VAL A 60 6.17 -2.86 6.89
CA VAL A 60 7.61 -2.63 7.00
C VAL A 60 8.03 -1.51 6.07
N ASP A 61 8.90 -0.63 6.55
CA ASP A 61 9.52 0.44 5.78
C ASP A 61 10.90 0.01 5.32
N VAL A 62 11.06 -0.14 4.01
CA VAL A 62 12.32 -0.46 3.36
C VAL A 62 12.83 0.82 2.72
N THR A 63 13.73 1.49 3.44
CA THR A 63 14.39 2.70 2.97
C THR A 63 15.76 2.36 2.42
N CYS A 64 16.08 2.94 1.27
CA CYS A 64 17.46 3.30 1.00
C CYS A 64 17.59 4.76 1.46
N SER A 65 18.42 5.04 2.47
CA SER A 65 18.71 6.43 2.81
C SER A 65 19.29 7.10 1.56
N SER A 66 18.73 8.24 1.15
CA SER A 66 19.16 8.98 -0.04
C SER A 66 20.63 9.47 0.03
N ASN A 67 21.28 9.32 1.18
CA ASN A 67 22.70 9.64 1.38
C ASN A 67 23.59 8.38 1.54
N SER A 68 23.07 7.18 1.26
CA SER A 68 23.84 5.95 1.33
C SER A 68 24.13 5.44 -0.08
N THR A 69 25.37 5.60 -0.52
CA THR A 69 25.90 5.02 -1.78
C THR A 69 25.91 3.49 -1.77
N ASN A 70 25.66 2.88 -0.61
CA ASN A 70 25.39 1.47 -0.45
C ASN A 70 23.99 1.32 0.15
N CYS A 71 23.00 0.92 -0.67
CA CYS A 71 21.69 0.52 -0.14
C CYS A 71 21.90 -0.73 0.72
N ASP A 72 22.00 -0.55 2.03
CA ASP A 72 21.93 -1.66 2.97
C ASP A 72 20.47 -2.11 3.03
N SER A 73 20.08 -2.86 2.00
CA SER A 73 18.81 -3.56 1.91
C SER A 73 18.60 -4.52 3.08
N SER A 74 19.58 -4.71 3.96
CA SER A 74 19.46 -5.45 5.22
C SER A 74 18.85 -4.62 6.37
N LYS A 75 18.49 -3.35 6.13
CA LYS A 75 17.86 -2.47 7.13
C LYS A 75 16.44 -2.12 6.72
N PHE A 76 15.51 -2.40 7.63
CA PHE A 76 14.12 -2.01 7.50
C PHE A 76 13.54 -1.65 8.87
N GLY A 77 12.50 -0.81 8.86
CA GLY A 77 11.71 -0.48 10.03
C GLY A 77 10.39 -1.24 10.03
N ILE A 78 9.87 -1.57 11.21
CA ILE A 78 8.53 -2.16 11.35
C ILE A 78 7.60 -1.08 11.87
N TYR A 79 6.49 -0.83 11.17
CA TYR A 79 5.46 0.07 11.69
C TYR A 79 4.80 -0.57 12.90
N LEU A 80 4.60 0.21 13.96
CA LEU A 80 4.01 -0.30 15.19
C LEU A 80 2.49 -0.10 15.18
N GLY A 81 1.78 -1.03 15.80
CA GLY A 81 0.33 -0.97 15.96
C GLY A 81 -0.09 0.24 16.79
N GLY A 82 -1.29 0.78 16.51
CA GLY A 82 -1.81 1.98 17.18
C GLY A 82 -1.36 3.30 16.54
N THR A 83 -0.65 3.24 15.41
CA THR A 83 -0.31 4.39 14.57
C THR A 83 -1.41 4.67 13.53
N PRO A 84 -1.54 5.91 13.00
CA PRO A 84 -2.51 6.21 11.95
C PRO A 84 -2.41 5.26 10.73
N GLN A 85 -1.19 4.92 10.32
CA GLN A 85 -0.92 4.02 9.21
C GLN A 85 -1.46 2.59 9.46
N THR A 86 -1.22 2.04 10.66
CA THR A 86 -1.70 0.70 11.01
C THR A 86 -3.19 0.67 11.32
N LYS A 87 -3.74 1.81 11.80
CA LYS A 87 -5.18 2.01 11.95
C LYS A 87 -5.89 1.99 10.61
N PHE A 88 -5.36 2.64 9.58
CA PHE A 88 -5.92 2.60 8.22
C PHE A 88 -6.09 1.15 7.71
N LEU A 89 -5.06 0.31 7.87
CA LEU A 89 -5.14 -1.12 7.51
C LEU A 89 -6.20 -1.87 8.34
N SER A 90 -6.28 -1.56 9.63
CA SER A 90 -7.27 -2.19 10.52
C SER A 90 -8.71 -1.78 10.17
N ASP A 91 -8.92 -0.51 9.82
CA ASP A 91 -10.21 0.04 9.41
C ASP A 91 -10.66 -0.53 8.05
N LEU A 92 -9.73 -0.91 7.18
CA LEU A 92 -9.99 -1.66 5.95
C LEU A 92 -10.40 -3.12 6.20
N GLY A 93 -10.22 -3.67 7.40
CA GLY A 93 -10.62 -5.04 7.74
C GLY A 93 -9.50 -5.96 8.19
N PHE A 94 -8.24 -5.59 8.00
CA PHE A 94 -7.13 -6.43 8.43
C PHE A 94 -7.02 -6.47 9.96
N VAL A 95 -6.37 -7.52 10.45
CA VAL A 95 -5.90 -7.60 11.84
C VAL A 95 -4.42 -7.24 11.84
N TYR A 96 -4.04 -6.16 12.52
CA TYR A 96 -2.63 -5.83 12.62
C TYR A 96 -1.89 -6.83 13.50
N ASN A 97 -0.66 -7.19 13.13
CA ASN A 97 0.14 -8.17 13.87
C ASN A 97 0.45 -7.69 15.31
N PHE A 98 -0.10 -8.39 16.30
CA PHE A 98 0.03 -8.05 17.72
C PHE A 98 1.46 -8.17 18.27
N ASN A 99 2.34 -8.90 17.60
CA ASN A 99 3.77 -8.96 17.96
C ASN A 99 4.47 -7.60 17.83
N TYR A 100 3.85 -6.65 17.12
CA TYR A 100 4.40 -5.33 16.83
C TYR A 100 3.51 -4.20 17.36
N ALA A 101 2.84 -4.41 18.49
CA ALA A 101 2.15 -3.33 19.20
C ALA A 101 3.14 -2.30 19.74
N LYS A 102 2.78 -1.00 19.63
CA LYS A 102 3.56 0.09 20.20
C LYS A 102 3.59 0.00 21.74
N GLN A 103 4.77 0.14 22.31
CA GLN A 103 5.05 0.15 23.75
C GLN A 103 5.41 1.57 24.19
N GLY A 104 4.53 2.22 24.96
CA GLY A 104 4.71 3.60 25.41
C GLY A 104 4.92 4.58 24.25
N ASP A 105 5.97 5.40 24.35
CA ASP A 105 6.28 6.47 23.41
C ASP A 105 7.34 6.09 22.37
N GLU A 106 7.60 4.80 22.18
CA GLU A 106 8.60 4.38 21.19
C GLU A 106 8.28 4.89 19.77
N PRO A 107 9.32 5.25 18.98
CA PRO A 107 9.11 5.72 17.63
C PRO A 107 8.65 4.60 16.70
N SER A 108 7.81 4.96 15.72
CA SER A 108 7.42 4.09 14.61
C SER A 108 7.80 4.76 13.30
N PRO A 109 8.44 4.06 12.35
CA PRO A 109 8.81 2.64 12.40
C PRO A 109 9.92 2.30 13.42
N ARG A 110 9.83 1.13 14.07
CA ARG A 110 10.88 0.57 14.91
C ARG A 110 11.94 -0.09 14.03
N MET A 111 13.17 0.42 14.04
CA MET A 111 14.26 -0.13 13.24
C MET A 111 14.67 -1.51 13.75
N VAL A 112 14.78 -2.49 12.84
CA VAL A 112 15.29 -3.82 13.16
C VAL A 112 16.81 -3.79 13.15
N LYS A 113 17.43 -4.24 14.24
CA LYS A 113 18.88 -4.47 14.28
C LYS A 113 19.17 -5.79 13.54
N THR A 114 19.92 -5.71 12.44
CA THR A 114 20.35 -6.86 11.65
C THR A 114 20.98 -7.94 12.55
N GLY A 115 20.60 -9.21 12.38
CA GLY A 115 21.23 -10.36 13.03
C GLY A 115 20.49 -11.03 14.19
N ASN A 116 19.41 -10.46 14.74
CA ASN A 116 18.81 -10.96 15.99
C ASN A 116 17.35 -11.46 15.93
N GLY A 117 16.82 -11.81 14.76
CA GLY A 117 15.58 -12.59 14.71
C GLY A 117 14.82 -12.50 13.40
N ALA A 118 14.25 -13.64 12.99
CA ALA A 118 13.24 -13.68 11.94
C ALA A 118 12.06 -12.78 12.32
N LEU A 119 11.42 -12.16 11.32
CA LEU A 119 10.14 -11.50 11.51
C LEU A 119 9.13 -12.49 12.10
N SER A 120 8.49 -12.11 13.21
CA SER A 120 7.46 -12.90 13.89
C SER A 120 6.15 -12.80 13.12
N LEU A 121 6.05 -13.59 12.06
CA LEU A 121 4.94 -13.61 11.11
C LEU A 121 4.30 -14.99 11.06
N SER A 122 2.98 -15.00 10.95
CA SER A 122 2.23 -16.24 10.70
C SER A 122 2.36 -16.64 9.22
N PRO A 123 2.37 -17.94 8.87
CA PRO A 123 2.45 -18.40 7.48
C PRO A 123 1.35 -17.83 6.57
N ASP A 124 0.12 -17.67 7.07
CA ASP A 124 -1.01 -17.14 6.30
C ASP A 124 -1.21 -15.62 6.45
N SER A 125 -0.13 -14.91 6.81
CA SER A 125 -0.14 -13.45 6.97
C SER A 125 0.44 -12.73 5.75
N TYR A 126 0.27 -11.41 5.74
CA TYR A 126 0.76 -10.52 4.69
C TYR A 126 1.81 -9.56 5.25
N ILE A 127 2.82 -9.24 4.43
CA ILE A 127 3.75 -8.13 4.68
C ILE A 127 3.49 -7.04 3.66
N LEU A 128 3.17 -5.84 4.10
CA LEU A 128 3.19 -4.64 3.26
C LEU A 128 4.58 -4.01 3.33
N ALA A 129 5.38 -4.16 2.26
CA ALA A 129 6.71 -3.59 2.17
C ALA A 129 6.63 -2.21 1.49
N VAL A 130 6.74 -1.14 2.27
CA VAL A 130 6.78 0.25 1.80
C VAL A 130 8.19 0.54 1.31
N ARG A 131 8.34 0.74 -0.01
CA ARG A 131 9.66 0.78 -0.64
C ARG A 131 9.93 2.10 -1.32
N SER A 132 11.16 2.57 -1.16
CA SER A 132 11.71 3.68 -1.94
C SER A 132 13.16 3.42 -2.36
N ASP A 133 13.57 2.15 -2.39
CA ASP A 133 14.89 1.75 -2.85
C ASP A 133 15.02 1.86 -4.38
N GLU A 134 16.24 1.73 -4.90
CA GLU A 134 16.52 1.80 -6.34
C GLU A 134 15.82 0.71 -7.18
N LYS A 135 15.29 -0.34 -6.56
CA LYS A 135 14.53 -1.42 -7.21
C LYS A 135 13.02 -1.25 -7.03
N ALA A 136 12.55 -0.17 -6.42
CA ALA A 136 11.13 0.15 -6.31
C ALA A 136 10.55 0.52 -7.70
N GLY A 137 9.31 0.13 -7.95
CA GLY A 137 8.52 0.50 -9.13
C GLY A 137 8.19 -0.69 -10.03
N GLY A 138 8.93 -1.79 -9.88
CA GLY A 138 8.70 -3.04 -10.61
C GLY A 138 7.76 -4.03 -9.92
N GLY A 139 7.35 -3.78 -8.66
CA GLY A 139 6.51 -4.70 -7.89
C GLY A 139 7.15 -6.06 -7.60
N GLY A 140 8.45 -6.21 -7.84
CA GLY A 140 9.23 -7.42 -7.58
C GLY A 140 9.82 -7.44 -6.17
N LEU A 141 10.27 -8.62 -5.72
CA LEU A 141 10.89 -8.79 -4.40
C LEU A 141 12.41 -8.60 -4.40
N LEU A 142 13.00 -8.27 -5.56
CA LEU A 142 14.44 -8.03 -5.68
C LEU A 142 14.83 -6.79 -4.86
N GLY A 143 15.90 -6.92 -4.07
CA GLY A 143 16.40 -5.85 -3.20
C GLY A 143 15.74 -5.77 -1.83
N LEU A 144 14.79 -6.66 -1.53
CA LEU A 144 14.25 -6.79 -0.18
C LEU A 144 15.19 -7.58 0.73
N PRO A 145 15.29 -7.21 2.02
CA PRO A 145 16.00 -8.03 3.02
C PRO A 145 15.49 -9.47 3.01
N TYR A 146 16.38 -10.42 3.32
CA TYR A 146 16.04 -11.85 3.34
C TYR A 146 14.95 -12.16 4.36
N GLU A 147 14.90 -11.42 5.47
CA GLU A 147 13.88 -11.55 6.50
C GLU A 147 12.46 -11.25 5.98
N ILE A 148 12.34 -10.41 4.94
CA ILE A 148 11.08 -10.10 4.27
C ILE A 148 10.84 -11.08 3.11
N SER A 149 11.79 -11.17 2.18
CA SER A 149 11.64 -11.93 0.93
C SER A 149 11.62 -13.44 1.11
N GLY A 150 12.32 -13.96 2.13
CA GLY A 150 12.32 -15.38 2.52
C GLY A 150 11.27 -15.73 3.57
N SER A 151 10.41 -14.77 3.96
CA SER A 151 9.35 -15.04 4.94
C SER A 151 8.28 -15.98 4.38
N LYS A 152 7.55 -16.63 5.28
CA LYS A 152 6.39 -17.46 4.89
C LYS A 152 5.15 -16.62 4.54
N ALA A 153 5.16 -15.35 4.90
CA ALA A 153 4.07 -14.43 4.65
C ALA A 153 4.06 -13.99 3.19
N THR A 154 2.88 -13.63 2.67
CA THR A 154 2.77 -13.07 1.32
C THR A 154 3.26 -11.62 1.33
N VAL A 155 4.34 -11.35 0.61
CA VAL A 155 4.93 -10.00 0.52
C VAL A 155 4.24 -9.18 -0.57
N ILE A 156 3.79 -7.98 -0.19
CA ILE A 156 3.12 -7.00 -1.03
C ILE A 156 4.00 -5.76 -1.09
N PRO A 157 4.75 -5.54 -2.18
CA PRO A 157 5.54 -4.32 -2.36
C PRO A 157 4.62 -3.14 -2.68
N LEU A 158 4.83 -2.03 -1.97
CA LEU A 158 4.24 -0.73 -2.24
C LEU A 158 5.33 0.22 -2.70
N ASP A 159 5.32 0.46 -4.00
CA ASP A 159 6.37 1.23 -4.67
C ASP A 159 5.89 2.59 -5.19
N ASP A 160 4.58 2.89 -5.14
CA ASP A 160 4.03 4.17 -5.61
C ASP A 160 4.57 5.32 -4.73
N PRO A 161 5.30 6.30 -5.28
CA PRO A 161 5.95 7.34 -4.48
C PRO A 161 4.98 8.17 -3.65
N SER A 162 3.74 8.38 -4.14
CA SER A 162 2.73 9.16 -3.42
C SER A 162 2.16 8.37 -2.24
N ALA A 163 1.93 7.07 -2.40
CA ALA A 163 1.50 6.19 -1.32
C ALA A 163 2.60 6.00 -0.26
N VAL A 164 3.86 5.85 -0.70
CA VAL A 164 5.01 5.76 0.20
C VAL A 164 5.16 7.03 1.02
N ALA A 165 5.07 8.20 0.38
CA ALA A 165 5.13 9.49 1.06
C ALA A 165 3.98 9.65 2.08
N ALA A 166 2.75 9.27 1.72
CA ALA A 166 1.59 9.30 2.60
C ALA A 166 1.75 8.40 3.85
N LEU A 167 2.45 7.26 3.73
CA LEU A 167 2.73 6.39 4.88
C LEU A 167 3.86 6.89 5.77
N ARG A 168 4.90 7.49 5.19
CA ARG A 168 6.05 8.00 5.96
C ARG A 168 5.76 9.31 6.65
N THR A 169 4.97 10.17 6.02
CA THR A 169 4.58 11.47 6.55
C THR A 169 3.06 11.57 6.51
N TRP A 170 2.42 11.08 7.58
CA TRP A 170 0.97 11.08 7.67
C TRP A 170 0.42 12.52 7.71
N SER A 171 -0.62 12.75 6.92
CA SER A 171 -1.30 14.04 6.73
C SER A 171 -2.78 13.83 6.47
N ASP A 172 -3.56 14.91 6.42
CA ASP A 172 -5.01 14.86 6.16
C ASP A 172 -5.37 14.27 4.79
N THR A 173 -4.44 14.28 3.82
CA THR A 173 -4.63 13.70 2.49
C THR A 173 -4.11 12.27 2.34
N SER A 174 -3.46 11.75 3.39
CA SER A 174 -2.82 10.43 3.34
C SER A 174 -3.83 9.32 3.16
N GLU A 175 -4.95 9.37 3.88
CA GLU A 175 -6.03 8.39 3.73
C GLU A 175 -6.54 8.32 2.30
N GLN A 176 -6.91 9.45 1.71
CA GLN A 176 -7.43 9.51 0.34
C GLN A 176 -6.40 9.01 -0.68
N THR A 177 -5.12 9.30 -0.45
CA THR A 177 -4.03 8.81 -1.30
C THR A 177 -3.91 7.30 -1.21
N LEU A 178 -3.99 6.72 -0.01
CA LEU A 178 -3.92 5.26 0.19
C LEU A 178 -5.16 4.53 -0.33
N LEU A 179 -6.34 5.12 -0.23
CA LEU A 179 -7.54 4.58 -0.87
C LEU A 179 -7.39 4.48 -2.39
N ALA A 180 -6.78 5.50 -3.02
CA ALA A 180 -6.57 5.51 -4.46
C ALA A 180 -5.43 4.60 -4.93
N LYS A 181 -4.36 4.49 -4.14
CA LYS A 181 -3.09 3.89 -4.57
C LYS A 181 -2.79 2.54 -3.93
N LEU A 182 -3.06 2.38 -2.64
CA LEU A 182 -2.74 1.18 -1.89
C LEU A 182 -3.85 0.11 -2.00
N VAL A 183 -5.13 0.50 -1.89
CA VAL A 183 -6.25 -0.47 -1.94
C VAL A 183 -6.23 -1.32 -3.22
N PRO A 184 -6.00 -0.77 -4.44
CA PRO A 184 -5.88 -1.60 -5.64
C PRO A 184 -4.73 -2.60 -5.61
N VAL A 185 -3.61 -2.26 -4.94
CA VAL A 185 -2.46 -3.16 -4.77
C VAL A 185 -2.84 -4.30 -3.81
N LEU A 186 -3.44 -3.97 -2.66
CA LEU A 186 -3.92 -4.95 -1.70
C LEU A 186 -4.95 -5.91 -2.32
N LYS A 187 -5.90 -5.38 -3.09
CA LYS A 187 -6.94 -6.17 -3.77
C LYS A 187 -6.37 -7.21 -4.73
N LYS A 188 -5.26 -6.90 -5.41
CA LYS A 188 -4.60 -7.84 -6.34
C LYS A 188 -3.84 -8.94 -5.61
N ALA A 189 -3.32 -8.65 -4.43
CA ALA A 189 -2.45 -9.55 -3.69
C ALA A 189 -3.19 -10.45 -2.70
N VAL A 190 -4.23 -9.95 -2.05
CA VAL A 190 -4.98 -10.66 -1.01
C VAL A 190 -6.06 -11.55 -1.63
N LYS A 191 -6.08 -12.81 -1.20
CA LYS A 191 -7.03 -13.84 -1.65
C LYS A 191 -7.91 -14.35 -0.51
#